data_AF-A0A7C6JR74-F1
#
_entry.id   AF-A0A7C6JR74-F1
#
_cell.length_a   1.000
_cell.length_b   1.000
_cell.length_c   1.000
_cell.angle_alpha   90.00
_cell.angle_beta   90.00
_cell.angle_gamma   90.00
#
_symmetry.space_group_name_H-M   'P 1'
#
loop_
_entity.id
_entity.type
_entity.pdbx_description
1 polymer ?
#
loop_
_entity_poly.entity_id
_entity_poly.type
_entity_poly.pdbx_seq_one_letter_code
_entity_poly.pdbx_strand_id
1 'polypeptide(L)'
;MKPKRETSKAIIRVLLVLFILLAFLQDTPVISSGLPSEGPKRSVSISSDYTIYEWWLLDWKNSDLVCQIYTESEAIPDYSQVLHYCGSAVQQRWIDTKPCVFQGGISSPQDCPGLYMHLVHTTPSKREVEVLLPSPEVWVSIAGCDKSPQKNHCSQVPYLRLQATEPLPNEQIIQIVGRINNASFTCPGAICDLPLSPTGMNGSLVEFWAESSYGDASPIFTAQVRVIPWGDFANPDGNPTDKPSYYVDVLSSQWLGEGVSTCSTIWQAFLPVDGPPAWLRTPALAEELESTREYFLLAGLLIKQGLVDASACSFGGLEANGAATPCGMDLARPYVQEWQNQFNAEIIRVANQTGVPAQMMKNIFSRESQFWPGIYDRVYEAGLGHLSEQGADTVLLWNPSFFSQFCPLILSEESCQRGFGNLDPDQQALLRGALVQQVNAQCPDCPTGIDLSQANFSISVFARSLLANCEQVGQIVYNSTGRQAGQVATYEDLWKFTLVNYHAGPGCLGNAMQRAIGNDQRLTWENVYPYLEEGCRTGFDYVQDIAAMPDADETGIGDLLSTAEPVPYLPTPTYPPTPWPTRTPTRIPATSTPGPSPTPQPSSTPPIYP
;
A
#
# COMPACT_ATOMS: atom_id res chain seq x y z
N MET A 1 38.17 58.69 -44.53
CA MET A 1 36.85 59.01 -43.93
C MET A 1 35.80 58.18 -44.68
N LYS A 2 35.05 57.33 -43.96
CA LYS A 2 34.06 56.30 -44.40
C LYS A 2 34.62 55.08 -45.18
N PRO A 3 34.03 53.86 -45.01
CA PRO A 3 32.66 53.59 -44.56
C PRO A 3 32.54 52.52 -43.45
N LYS A 4 32.39 52.93 -42.19
CA LYS A 4 31.89 52.06 -41.08
C LYS A 4 30.35 51.95 -41.04
N ARG A 5 29.65 52.60 -41.99
CA ARG A 5 28.19 52.84 -41.93
C ARG A 5 27.37 51.87 -42.79
N GLU A 6 27.99 51.08 -43.67
CA GLU A 6 27.27 50.09 -44.49
C GLU A 6 27.16 48.72 -43.82
N THR A 7 28.20 48.27 -43.11
CA THR A 7 28.19 46.97 -42.42
C THR A 7 27.16 46.90 -41.29
N SER A 8 26.92 48.01 -40.57
CA SER A 8 25.88 48.08 -39.53
C SER A 8 24.46 47.96 -40.10
N LYS A 9 24.19 48.47 -41.30
CA LYS A 9 22.85 48.35 -41.93
C LYS A 9 22.57 46.95 -42.45
N ALA A 10 23.60 46.23 -42.90
CA ALA A 10 23.46 44.84 -43.33
C ALA A 10 23.14 43.91 -42.15
N ILE A 11 23.81 44.09 -41.02
CA ILE A 11 23.58 43.28 -39.81
C ILE A 11 22.16 43.53 -39.25
N ILE A 12 21.70 44.78 -39.23
CA ILE A 12 20.34 45.10 -38.77
C ILE A 12 19.28 44.49 -39.70
N ARG A 13 19.51 44.48 -41.03
CA ARG A 13 18.58 43.83 -41.98
C ARG A 13 18.54 42.32 -41.80
N VAL A 14 19.67 41.67 -41.55
CA VAL A 14 19.71 40.22 -41.30
C VAL A 14 18.99 39.88 -40.00
N LEU A 15 19.20 40.65 -38.93
CA LEU A 15 18.49 40.45 -37.66
C LEU A 15 16.99 40.68 -37.77
N LEU A 16 16.55 41.68 -38.55
CA LEU A 16 15.13 41.93 -38.80
C LEU A 16 14.47 40.82 -39.60
N VAL A 17 15.16 40.27 -40.60
CA VAL A 17 14.67 39.12 -41.37
C VAL A 17 14.59 37.87 -40.48
N LEU A 18 15.56 37.67 -39.59
CA LEU A 18 15.55 36.56 -38.63
C LEU A 18 14.38 36.70 -37.64
N PHE A 19 14.12 37.91 -37.11
CA PHE A 19 13.02 38.17 -36.20
C PHE A 19 11.64 38.00 -36.85
N ILE A 20 11.51 38.39 -38.12
CA ILE A 20 10.27 38.17 -38.90
C ILE A 20 10.07 36.67 -39.16
N LEU A 21 11.14 35.92 -39.47
CA LEU A 21 11.08 34.46 -39.64
C LEU A 21 10.69 33.72 -38.34
N LEU A 22 11.17 34.21 -37.18
CA LEU A 22 10.79 33.68 -35.87
C LEU A 22 9.33 34.01 -35.48
N ALA A 23 8.78 35.13 -35.98
CA ALA A 23 7.39 35.50 -35.73
C ALA A 23 6.35 34.70 -36.55
N PHE A 24 6.79 33.96 -37.58
CA PHE A 24 5.94 33.06 -38.37
C PHE A 24 5.98 31.59 -37.92
N LEU A 25 6.73 31.26 -36.87
CA LEU A 25 6.61 29.99 -36.17
C LEU A 25 5.41 30.08 -35.21
N GLN A 26 4.20 29.93 -35.76
CA GLN A 26 3.03 29.65 -34.94
C GLN A 26 3.18 28.23 -34.40
N ASP A 27 3.22 28.10 -33.06
CA ASP A 27 3.07 26.82 -32.37
C ASP A 27 1.67 26.27 -32.69
N THR A 28 1.56 25.48 -33.75
CA THR A 28 0.41 24.60 -33.93
C THR A 28 0.47 23.59 -32.79
N PRO A 29 -0.54 23.51 -31.90
CA PRO A 29 -0.59 22.44 -30.92
C PRO A 29 -0.62 21.12 -31.67
N VAL A 30 0.50 20.40 -31.63
CA VAL A 30 0.54 19.01 -32.09
C VAL A 30 -0.25 18.23 -31.06
N ILE A 31 -1.45 17.80 -31.45
CA ILE A 31 -2.17 16.77 -30.72
C ILE A 31 -1.30 15.53 -30.80
N SER A 32 -0.61 15.21 -29.71
CA SER A 32 0.04 13.92 -29.50
C SER A 32 -1.05 12.86 -29.53
N SER A 33 -1.27 12.24 -30.68
CA SER A 33 -1.95 10.94 -30.71
C SER A 33 -1.07 9.99 -29.91
N GLY A 34 -1.63 9.37 -28.87
CA GLY A 34 -0.93 8.32 -28.11
C GLY A 34 -0.31 7.30 -29.06
N LEU A 35 0.83 6.74 -28.66
CA LEU A 35 1.48 5.67 -29.41
C LEU A 35 0.46 4.54 -29.67
N PRO A 36 0.46 3.88 -30.84
CA PRO A 36 -0.46 2.75 -31.16
C PRO A 36 -0.36 1.54 -30.22
N SER A 37 0.47 1.61 -29.18
CA SER A 37 0.70 0.56 -28.19
C SER A 37 -0.20 0.67 -26.97
N GLU A 38 -0.87 1.80 -26.75
CA GLU A 38 -1.92 1.91 -25.75
C GLU A 38 -3.23 1.56 -26.44
N GLY A 39 -3.85 0.46 -26.04
CA GLY A 39 -5.16 0.03 -26.56
C GLY A 39 -6.24 1.10 -26.39
N PRO A 40 -7.47 0.84 -26.86
CA PRO A 40 -8.56 1.80 -26.70
C PRO A 40 -8.76 2.13 -25.22
N LYS A 41 -8.79 3.43 -24.89
CA LYS A 41 -9.06 3.91 -23.53
C LYS A 41 -10.52 3.56 -23.18
N ARG A 42 -10.72 2.74 -22.15
CA ARG A 42 -12.05 2.36 -21.63
C ARG A 42 -12.77 3.55 -21.02
N SER A 43 -13.46 4.32 -21.84
CA SER A 43 -14.29 5.43 -21.38
C SER A 43 -15.53 5.65 -22.23
N VAL A 44 -16.51 6.32 -21.63
CA VAL A 44 -17.71 6.80 -22.31
C VAL A 44 -17.93 8.27 -21.97
N SER A 45 -18.21 9.10 -22.97
CA SER A 45 -18.63 10.48 -22.76
C SER A 45 -20.11 10.51 -22.41
N ILE A 46 -20.44 10.89 -21.17
CA ILE A 46 -21.80 11.17 -20.76
C ILE A 46 -22.06 12.66 -20.93
N SER A 47 -23.08 13.02 -21.72
CA SER A 47 -23.56 14.39 -21.81
C SER A 47 -24.39 14.70 -20.56
N SER A 48 -23.87 15.56 -19.68
CA SER A 48 -24.65 16.12 -18.57
C SER A 48 -25.20 17.47 -18.99
N ASP A 49 -26.51 17.63 -18.88
CA ASP A 49 -27.15 18.93 -19.01
C ASP A 49 -26.84 19.75 -17.74
N TYR A 50 -26.46 21.00 -17.91
CA TYR A 50 -26.29 21.97 -16.82
C TYR A 50 -26.78 23.33 -17.27
N THR A 51 -27.10 24.21 -16.32
CA THR A 51 -27.64 25.53 -16.62
C THR A 51 -26.68 26.59 -16.13
N ILE A 52 -26.29 27.49 -17.03
CA ILE A 52 -25.49 28.67 -16.69
C ILE A 52 -26.46 29.81 -16.39
N TYR A 53 -26.35 30.37 -15.19
CA TYR A 53 -27.05 31.56 -14.75
C TYR A 53 -26.10 32.75 -14.84
N GLU A 54 -26.45 33.72 -15.68
CA GLU A 54 -25.73 34.98 -15.84
C GLU A 54 -26.36 36.05 -14.95
N TRP A 55 -25.60 36.49 -13.95
CA TRP A 55 -25.95 37.54 -13.03
C TRP A 55 -25.19 38.82 -13.36
N TRP A 56 -25.90 39.94 -13.42
CA TRP A 56 -25.29 41.25 -13.52
C TRP A 56 -25.32 41.93 -12.15
N LEU A 57 -24.15 42.36 -11.71
CA LEU A 57 -24.00 43.25 -10.57
C LEU A 57 -24.06 44.69 -11.08
N LEU A 58 -25.07 45.43 -10.65
CA LEU A 58 -25.44 46.75 -11.17
C LEU A 58 -25.40 47.80 -10.06
N ASP A 59 -25.10 49.04 -10.40
CA ASP A 59 -25.19 50.17 -9.48
C ASP A 59 -26.64 50.64 -9.33
N TRP A 60 -27.14 50.79 -8.10
CA TRP A 60 -28.52 51.25 -7.86
C TRP A 60 -28.81 52.64 -8.46
N LYS A 61 -27.81 53.52 -8.50
CA LYS A 61 -27.99 54.94 -8.87
C LYS A 61 -28.38 55.10 -10.34
N ASN A 62 -27.80 54.30 -11.23
CA ASN A 62 -27.92 54.47 -12.67
C ASN A 62 -28.09 53.16 -13.45
N SER A 63 -28.10 52.01 -12.77
CA SER A 63 -28.12 50.67 -13.37
C SER A 63 -26.94 50.41 -14.30
N ASP A 64 -25.80 51.07 -14.07
CA ASP A 64 -24.58 50.76 -14.80
C ASP A 64 -24.10 49.35 -14.45
N LEU A 65 -23.73 48.57 -15.46
CA LEU A 65 -23.14 47.25 -15.30
C LEU A 65 -21.76 47.37 -14.66
N VAL A 66 -21.63 46.85 -13.44
CA VAL A 66 -20.37 46.81 -12.70
C VAL A 66 -19.60 45.52 -13.02
N CYS A 67 -20.30 44.38 -13.08
CA CYS A 67 -19.68 43.07 -13.33
C CYS A 67 -20.69 42.02 -13.81
N GLN A 68 -20.22 41.05 -14.58
CA GLN A 68 -20.98 39.87 -14.99
C GLN A 68 -20.45 38.63 -14.27
N ILE A 69 -21.34 37.80 -13.74
CA ILE A 69 -21.01 36.62 -12.96
C ILE A 69 -21.77 35.42 -13.53
N TYR A 70 -21.05 34.33 -13.80
CA TYR A 70 -21.63 33.10 -14.33
C TYR A 70 -21.60 32.01 -13.26
N THR A 71 -22.75 31.39 -13.00
CA THR A 71 -22.89 30.36 -11.96
C THR A 71 -23.67 29.15 -12.47
N GLU A 72 -23.41 27.98 -11.91
CA GLU A 72 -24.19 26.74 -12.17
C GLU A 72 -25.37 26.57 -11.17
N SER A 73 -25.70 27.62 -10.41
CA SER A 73 -26.76 27.62 -9.39
C SER A 73 -27.71 28.80 -9.60
N GLU A 74 -29.00 28.58 -9.33
CA GLU A 74 -30.02 29.64 -9.33
C GLU A 74 -29.90 30.59 -8.12
N ALA A 75 -29.09 30.24 -7.12
CA ALA A 75 -28.87 31.11 -5.98
C ALA A 75 -28.13 32.41 -6.39
N ILE A 76 -28.42 33.50 -5.67
CA ILE A 76 -27.67 34.76 -5.82
C ILE A 76 -26.19 34.47 -5.59
N PRO A 77 -25.27 34.97 -6.45
CA PRO A 77 -23.85 34.68 -6.31
C PRO A 77 -23.30 35.10 -4.95
N ASP A 78 -22.53 34.21 -4.32
CA ASP A 78 -21.92 34.48 -3.03
C ASP A 78 -20.70 35.42 -3.14
N TYR A 79 -20.16 35.84 -2.00
CA TYR A 79 -19.02 36.76 -1.97
C TYR A 79 -17.77 36.18 -2.65
N SER A 80 -17.57 34.86 -2.66
CA SER A 80 -16.42 34.22 -3.30
C SER A 80 -16.54 34.26 -4.83
N GLN A 81 -17.76 34.11 -5.35
CA GLN A 81 -18.05 34.23 -6.77
C GLN A 81 -17.93 35.68 -7.25
N VAL A 82 -18.37 36.67 -6.46
CA VAL A 82 -18.12 38.09 -6.76
C VAL A 82 -16.62 38.39 -6.76
N LEU A 83 -15.84 37.83 -5.83
CA LEU A 83 -14.39 37.99 -5.83
C LEU A 83 -13.75 37.39 -7.09
N HIS A 84 -14.15 36.18 -7.47
CA HIS A 84 -13.59 35.47 -8.62
C HIS A 84 -13.79 36.22 -9.94
N TYR A 85 -15.03 36.68 -10.20
CA TYR A 85 -15.36 37.35 -11.47
C TYR A 85 -15.08 38.85 -11.47
N CYS A 86 -15.22 39.52 -10.32
CA CYS A 86 -15.25 40.99 -10.26
C CYS A 86 -14.07 41.60 -9.49
N GLY A 87 -13.29 40.80 -8.78
CA GLY A 87 -12.16 41.24 -7.97
C GLY A 87 -12.56 41.85 -6.61
N SER A 88 -11.53 42.04 -5.76
CA SER A 88 -11.72 42.40 -4.34
C SER A 88 -12.35 43.77 -4.10
N ALA A 89 -12.10 44.76 -4.96
CA ALA A 89 -12.69 46.09 -4.82
C ALA A 89 -14.21 46.07 -5.01
N VAL A 90 -14.70 45.31 -5.99
CA VAL A 90 -16.15 45.15 -6.26
C VAL A 90 -16.78 44.27 -5.19
N GLN A 91 -16.10 43.20 -4.77
CA GLN A 91 -16.54 42.34 -3.67
C GLN A 91 -16.74 43.15 -2.39
N GLN A 92 -15.78 43.99 -2.00
CA GLN A 92 -15.90 44.81 -0.79
C GLN A 92 -17.07 45.79 -0.89
N ARG A 93 -17.26 46.43 -2.05
CA ARG A 93 -18.39 47.31 -2.31
C ARG A 93 -19.74 46.58 -2.21
N TRP A 94 -19.80 45.32 -2.65
CA TRP A 94 -20.98 44.47 -2.51
C TRP A 94 -21.25 44.08 -1.05
N ILE A 95 -20.21 43.72 -0.28
CA ILE A 95 -20.31 43.45 1.16
C ILE A 95 -20.83 44.69 1.91
N ASP A 96 -20.36 45.88 1.55
CA ASP A 96 -20.74 47.14 2.19
C ASP A 96 -22.14 47.64 1.76
N THR A 97 -22.77 47.00 0.76
CA THR A 97 -24.10 47.36 0.26
C THR A 97 -25.16 46.96 1.27
N LYS A 98 -26.01 47.91 1.67
CA LYS A 98 -27.13 47.68 2.59
C LYS A 98 -28.41 47.36 1.81
N PRO A 99 -29.37 46.62 2.40
CA PRO A 99 -30.67 46.41 1.78
C PRO A 99 -31.35 47.74 1.40
N CYS A 100 -31.84 47.83 0.17
CA CYS A 100 -32.57 48.99 -0.34
C CYS A 100 -33.99 48.99 0.24
N VAL A 101 -34.23 49.81 1.28
CA VAL A 101 -35.53 49.94 1.97
C VAL A 101 -36.07 51.36 1.78
N PHE A 102 -37.31 51.49 1.31
CA PHE A 102 -37.98 52.77 1.01
C PHE A 102 -38.41 53.49 2.30
N GLN A 103 -37.45 54.01 3.06
CA GLN A 103 -37.65 54.79 4.29
C GLN A 103 -36.61 55.93 4.37
N GLY A 104 -36.92 57.02 5.07
CA GLY A 104 -35.93 58.05 5.41
C GLY A 104 -35.37 58.88 4.25
N GLY A 105 -36.16 59.18 3.22
CA GLY A 105 -35.77 60.04 2.09
C GLY A 105 -35.43 59.32 0.79
N ILE A 106 -35.42 57.98 0.81
CA ILE A 106 -35.32 57.11 -0.37
C ILE A 106 -36.74 56.91 -0.92
N SER A 107 -37.05 57.54 -2.05
CA SER A 107 -38.38 57.45 -2.68
C SER A 107 -38.37 56.68 -4.00
N SER A 108 -37.18 56.44 -4.56
CA SER A 108 -36.95 55.68 -5.78
C SER A 108 -35.76 54.74 -5.66
N PRO A 109 -35.67 53.67 -6.49
CA PRO A 109 -34.51 52.78 -6.53
C PRO A 109 -33.16 53.51 -6.74
N GLN A 110 -33.16 54.64 -7.46
CA GLN A 110 -31.96 55.43 -7.73
C GLN A 110 -31.42 56.15 -6.49
N ASP A 111 -32.23 56.27 -5.44
CA ASP A 111 -31.83 56.84 -4.15
C ASP A 111 -31.13 55.80 -3.25
N CYS A 112 -31.09 54.52 -3.66
CA CYS A 112 -30.45 53.46 -2.89
C CYS A 112 -28.92 53.45 -3.10
N PRO A 113 -28.12 53.40 -2.02
CA PRO A 113 -26.67 53.29 -2.13
C PRO A 113 -26.23 51.84 -2.34
N GLY A 114 -25.21 51.64 -3.16
CA GLY A 114 -24.54 50.35 -3.34
C GLY A 114 -24.96 49.64 -4.63
N LEU A 115 -24.92 48.31 -4.62
CA LEU A 115 -25.13 47.48 -5.80
C LEU A 115 -26.39 46.60 -5.68
N TYR A 116 -26.83 45.99 -6.77
CA TYR A 116 -27.80 44.91 -6.74
C TYR A 116 -27.51 43.85 -7.80
N MET A 117 -27.96 42.63 -7.54
CA MET A 117 -27.87 41.52 -8.48
C MET A 117 -29.14 41.43 -9.31
N HIS A 118 -28.97 41.27 -10.62
CA HIS A 118 -30.05 41.01 -11.55
C HIS A 118 -29.72 39.75 -12.35
N LEU A 119 -30.56 38.72 -12.27
CA LEU A 119 -30.46 37.56 -13.14
C LEU A 119 -30.90 37.96 -14.55
N VAL A 120 -29.97 37.91 -15.50
CA VAL A 120 -30.19 38.43 -16.86
C VAL A 120 -30.47 37.31 -17.83
N HIS A 121 -29.74 36.20 -17.71
CA HIS A 121 -29.89 35.10 -18.64
C HIS A 121 -29.71 33.74 -17.98
N THR A 122 -30.36 32.75 -18.58
CA THR A 122 -30.31 31.35 -18.17
C THR A 122 -30.08 30.53 -19.43
N THR A 123 -28.90 29.97 -19.58
CA THR A 123 -28.50 29.21 -20.76
C THR A 123 -28.39 27.73 -20.41
N PRO A 124 -29.28 26.87 -20.93
CA PRO A 124 -29.07 25.44 -20.93
C PRO A 124 -27.81 25.12 -21.74
N SER A 125 -26.89 24.37 -21.14
CA SER A 125 -25.65 23.94 -21.76
C SER A 125 -25.45 22.44 -21.51
N LYS A 126 -24.52 21.86 -22.27
CA LYS A 126 -24.15 20.45 -22.15
C LYS A 126 -22.65 20.37 -21.96
N ARG A 127 -22.21 19.59 -20.98
CA ARG A 127 -20.81 19.21 -20.84
C ARG A 127 -20.67 17.71 -21.02
N GLU A 128 -19.64 17.32 -21.75
CA GLU A 128 -19.25 15.92 -21.83
C GLU A 128 -18.38 15.61 -20.61
N VAL A 129 -18.82 14.63 -19.83
CA VAL A 129 -18.06 14.06 -18.73
C VAL A 129 -17.54 12.70 -19.20
N GLU A 130 -16.23 12.57 -19.31
CA GLU A 130 -15.59 11.29 -19.58
C GLU A 130 -15.69 10.41 -18.32
N VAL A 131 -16.38 9.26 -18.43
CA VAL A 131 -16.47 8.27 -17.35
C VAL A 131 -15.63 7.07 -17.73
N LEU A 132 -14.72 6.68 -16.84
CA LEU A 132 -13.90 5.47 -16.99
C LEU A 132 -14.75 4.23 -16.74
N LEU A 133 -14.67 3.27 -17.65
CA LEU A 133 -15.35 1.99 -17.54
C LEU A 133 -14.45 0.96 -16.82
N PRO A 134 -15.02 0.00 -16.06
CA PRO A 134 -14.23 -1.01 -15.37
C PRO A 134 -13.49 -1.91 -16.36
N SER A 135 -12.26 -2.28 -16.03
CA SER A 135 -11.43 -3.21 -16.81
C SER A 135 -11.78 -4.67 -16.51
N PRO A 136 -11.39 -5.63 -17.36
CA PRO A 136 -11.52 -7.05 -17.04
C PRO A 136 -10.69 -7.42 -15.81
N GLU A 137 -11.09 -8.48 -15.11
CA GLU A 137 -10.36 -9.04 -13.97
C GLU A 137 -10.10 -10.52 -14.15
N VAL A 138 -9.06 -11.05 -13.51
CA VAL A 138 -8.75 -12.48 -13.50
C VAL A 138 -8.59 -12.97 -12.07
N TRP A 139 -9.30 -14.05 -11.74
CA TRP A 139 -9.32 -14.68 -10.43
C TRP A 139 -8.65 -16.04 -10.48
N VAL A 140 -7.98 -16.45 -9.39
CA VAL A 140 -7.24 -17.70 -9.30
C VAL A 140 -7.78 -18.62 -8.21
N SER A 141 -7.90 -19.90 -8.53
CA SER A 141 -8.39 -20.96 -7.65
C SER A 141 -7.67 -22.28 -7.93
N ILE A 142 -7.89 -23.29 -7.09
CA ILE A 142 -7.41 -24.66 -7.33
C ILE A 142 -8.58 -25.55 -7.78
N ALA A 143 -8.37 -26.30 -8.85
CA ALA A 143 -9.32 -27.27 -9.41
C ALA A 143 -8.72 -28.70 -9.39
N GLY A 144 -9.59 -29.71 -9.36
CA GLY A 144 -9.17 -31.12 -9.35
C GLY A 144 -8.60 -31.63 -8.02
N CYS A 145 -8.72 -30.84 -6.94
CA CYS A 145 -8.34 -31.23 -5.58
C CYS A 145 -9.56 -31.70 -4.80
N ASP A 146 -9.46 -32.84 -4.12
CA ASP A 146 -10.52 -33.34 -3.25
C ASP A 146 -10.63 -32.46 -1.98
N LYS A 147 -11.85 -32.23 -1.49
CA LYS A 147 -12.06 -31.57 -0.19
C LYS A 147 -11.70 -32.52 0.95
N SER A 148 -10.42 -32.61 1.27
CA SER A 148 -9.88 -33.35 2.42
C SER A 148 -10.11 -32.57 3.72
N PRO A 149 -10.30 -33.24 4.88
CA PRO A 149 -10.25 -32.58 6.19
C PRO A 149 -8.88 -31.96 6.50
N GLN A 150 -7.79 -32.45 5.88
CA GLN A 150 -6.50 -31.77 5.88
C GLN A 150 -6.54 -30.66 4.82
N LYS A 151 -6.61 -29.40 5.27
CA LYS A 151 -6.57 -28.23 4.39
C LYS A 151 -5.34 -28.29 3.47
N ASN A 152 -5.50 -27.86 2.22
CA ASN A 152 -4.43 -27.77 1.21
C ASN A 152 -3.83 -29.09 0.71
N HIS A 153 -4.40 -30.26 1.03
CA HIS A 153 -3.95 -31.54 0.48
C HIS A 153 -4.84 -32.07 -0.65
N CYS A 154 -4.21 -32.50 -1.75
CA CYS A 154 -4.85 -33.10 -2.92
C CYS A 154 -4.39 -34.55 -3.11
N SER A 155 -5.30 -35.47 -3.38
CA SER A 155 -5.01 -36.89 -3.67
C SER A 155 -4.36 -37.12 -5.05
N GLN A 156 -4.41 -36.11 -5.90
CA GLN A 156 -3.86 -36.09 -7.25
C GLN A 156 -3.28 -34.70 -7.52
N VAL A 157 -2.45 -34.60 -8.56
CA VAL A 157 -1.88 -33.33 -9.00
C VAL A 157 -3.01 -32.39 -9.43
N PRO A 158 -3.19 -31.23 -8.78
CA PRO A 158 -4.28 -30.32 -9.10
C PRO A 158 -3.96 -29.39 -10.27
N TYR A 159 -4.97 -28.63 -10.68
CA TYR A 159 -4.88 -27.59 -11.68
C TYR A 159 -5.00 -26.21 -11.02
N LEU A 160 -4.20 -25.26 -11.50
CA LEU A 160 -4.43 -23.84 -11.24
C LEU A 160 -5.49 -23.34 -12.21
N ARG A 161 -6.63 -22.93 -11.67
CA ARG A 161 -7.76 -22.42 -12.45
C ARG A 161 -7.77 -20.90 -12.42
N LEU A 162 -7.57 -20.30 -13.58
CA LEU A 162 -7.75 -18.87 -13.82
C LEU A 162 -9.13 -18.63 -14.43
N GLN A 163 -9.89 -17.69 -13.85
CA GLN A 163 -11.23 -17.31 -14.30
C GLN A 163 -11.27 -15.80 -14.54
N ALA A 164 -11.46 -15.41 -15.79
CA ALA A 164 -11.54 -14.01 -16.18
C ALA A 164 -12.99 -13.55 -16.29
N THR A 165 -13.25 -12.32 -15.86
CA THR A 165 -14.56 -11.68 -15.91
C THR A 165 -14.48 -10.40 -16.72
N GLU A 166 -15.34 -10.27 -17.72
CA GLU A 166 -15.57 -9.02 -18.45
C GLU A 166 -16.77 -8.29 -17.82
N PRO A 167 -16.57 -7.12 -17.18
CA PRO A 167 -17.66 -6.40 -16.55
C PRO A 167 -18.64 -5.73 -17.54
N LEU A 168 -18.24 -5.49 -18.78
CA LEU A 168 -19.09 -4.83 -19.77
C LEU A 168 -20.07 -5.83 -20.43
N PRO A 169 -21.38 -5.52 -20.48
CA PRO A 169 -22.42 -6.48 -20.90
C PRO A 169 -22.36 -6.89 -22.38
N ASN A 170 -21.71 -6.10 -23.23
CA ASN A 170 -21.59 -6.36 -24.67
C ASN A 170 -20.20 -6.84 -25.08
N GLU A 171 -19.30 -7.03 -24.10
CA GLU A 171 -17.94 -7.48 -24.33
C GLU A 171 -17.76 -8.87 -23.70
N GLN A 172 -16.70 -9.56 -24.11
CA GLN A 172 -16.34 -10.87 -23.59
C GLN A 172 -14.82 -11.03 -23.51
N ILE A 173 -14.37 -11.94 -22.65
CA ILE A 173 -12.97 -12.34 -22.60
C ILE A 173 -12.65 -13.18 -23.83
N ILE A 174 -11.66 -12.74 -24.61
CA ILE A 174 -11.16 -13.46 -25.78
C ILE A 174 -10.23 -14.59 -25.33
N GLN A 175 -9.29 -14.28 -24.43
CA GLN A 175 -8.29 -15.23 -23.96
C GLN A 175 -7.67 -14.79 -22.63
N ILE A 176 -7.13 -15.77 -21.91
CA ILE A 176 -6.24 -15.56 -20.76
C ILE A 176 -4.82 -15.85 -21.23
N VAL A 177 -3.91 -14.91 -20.95
CA VAL A 177 -2.49 -15.01 -21.30
C VAL A 177 -1.68 -14.92 -20.02
N GLY A 178 -0.54 -15.60 -19.97
CA GLY A 178 0.33 -15.52 -18.81
C GLY A 178 1.64 -16.24 -18.98
N ARG A 179 2.38 -16.35 -17.88
CA ARG A 179 3.68 -17.01 -17.77
C ARG A 179 3.77 -17.79 -16.47
N ILE A 180 4.28 -19.02 -16.52
CA ILE A 180 4.66 -19.81 -15.33
C ILE A 180 6.17 -20.00 -15.39
N ASN A 181 6.91 -19.54 -14.38
CA ASN A 181 8.39 -19.57 -14.39
C ASN A 181 9.00 -19.10 -15.71
N ASN A 182 8.47 -17.99 -16.25
CA ASN A 182 8.86 -17.40 -17.53
C ASN A 182 8.47 -18.18 -18.81
N ALA A 183 7.81 -19.34 -18.68
CA ALA A 183 7.22 -20.06 -19.81
C ALA A 183 5.81 -19.56 -20.10
N SER A 184 5.60 -18.99 -21.29
CA SER A 184 4.30 -18.42 -21.68
C SER A 184 3.23 -19.49 -21.90
N PHE A 185 1.99 -19.15 -21.54
CA PHE A 185 0.80 -19.92 -21.88
C PHE A 185 -0.30 -19.00 -22.43
N THR A 186 -1.24 -19.60 -23.16
CA THR A 186 -2.42 -18.91 -23.69
C THR A 186 -3.59 -19.88 -23.68
N CYS A 187 -4.71 -19.44 -23.11
CA CYS A 187 -5.95 -20.21 -23.03
C CYS A 187 -7.07 -19.42 -23.71
N PRO A 188 -7.77 -19.98 -24.71
CA PRO A 188 -8.91 -19.31 -25.34
C PRO A 188 -10.09 -19.24 -24.36
N GLY A 189 -10.82 -18.12 -24.38
CA GLY A 189 -11.99 -17.86 -23.55
C GLY A 189 -11.65 -17.40 -22.12
N ALA A 190 -12.68 -17.45 -21.26
CA ALA A 190 -12.65 -16.88 -19.92
C ALA A 190 -12.15 -17.83 -18.81
N ILE A 191 -11.81 -19.09 -19.14
CA ILE A 191 -11.37 -20.09 -18.16
C ILE A 191 -10.10 -20.77 -18.68
N CYS A 192 -9.09 -20.87 -17.81
CA CYS A 192 -7.81 -21.51 -18.10
C CYS A 192 -7.42 -22.43 -16.95
N ASP A 193 -7.40 -23.73 -17.21
CA ASP A 193 -6.94 -24.75 -16.24
C ASP A 193 -5.52 -25.17 -16.59
N LEU A 194 -4.56 -24.75 -15.78
CA LEU A 194 -3.14 -25.03 -15.96
C LEU A 194 -2.72 -26.19 -15.05
N PRO A 195 -2.17 -27.30 -15.59
CA PRO A 195 -1.71 -28.40 -14.75
C PRO A 195 -0.54 -27.92 -13.90
N LEU A 196 -0.63 -28.12 -12.58
CA LEU A 196 0.48 -27.79 -11.69
C LEU A 196 1.51 -28.90 -11.70
N SER A 197 2.79 -28.56 -11.73
CA SER A 197 3.88 -29.51 -11.51
C SER A 197 4.42 -29.34 -10.09
N PRO A 198 4.94 -30.40 -9.45
CA PRO A 198 5.68 -30.26 -8.20
C PRO A 198 6.74 -29.15 -8.30
N THR A 199 6.82 -28.32 -7.26
CA THR A 199 7.70 -27.16 -7.19
C THR A 199 8.75 -27.33 -6.09
N GLY A 200 9.70 -26.40 -6.01
CA GLY A 200 10.53 -26.25 -4.80
C GLY A 200 9.76 -25.57 -3.66
N MET A 201 10.43 -25.41 -2.50
CA MET A 201 9.88 -24.79 -1.29
C MET A 201 9.44 -23.33 -1.46
N ASN A 202 10.01 -22.62 -2.45
CA ASN A 202 9.66 -21.24 -2.79
C ASN A 202 8.49 -21.14 -3.77
N GLY A 203 7.95 -22.27 -4.24
CA GLY A 203 6.92 -22.30 -5.28
C GLY A 203 7.41 -21.81 -6.65
N SER A 204 6.45 -21.52 -7.52
CA SER A 204 6.62 -21.00 -8.88
C SER A 204 5.83 -19.71 -9.05
N LEU A 205 6.43 -18.72 -9.71
CA LEU A 205 5.75 -17.46 -10.04
C LEU A 205 4.86 -17.66 -11.26
N VAL A 206 3.61 -17.20 -11.16
CA VAL A 206 2.63 -17.17 -12.23
C VAL A 206 2.21 -15.73 -12.47
N GLU A 207 2.44 -15.21 -13.67
CA GLU A 207 1.94 -13.92 -14.13
C GLU A 207 0.76 -14.17 -15.07
N PHE A 208 -0.35 -13.43 -14.95
CA PHE A 208 -1.53 -13.65 -15.78
C PHE A 208 -2.37 -12.39 -15.97
N TRP A 209 -3.02 -12.28 -17.13
CA TRP A 209 -3.97 -11.23 -17.48
C TRP A 209 -4.99 -11.77 -18.49
N ALA A 210 -6.07 -11.03 -18.71
CA ALA A 210 -7.08 -11.36 -19.71
C ALA A 210 -7.17 -10.29 -20.79
N GLU A 211 -7.44 -10.71 -22.02
CA GLU A 211 -7.70 -9.83 -23.15
C GLU A 211 -9.19 -9.83 -23.48
N SER A 212 -9.74 -8.64 -23.72
CA SER A 212 -11.17 -8.42 -23.95
C SER A 212 -11.49 -8.13 -25.41
N SER A 213 -12.71 -8.47 -25.84
CA SER A 213 -13.26 -8.04 -27.13
C SER A 213 -13.39 -6.54 -27.30
N TYR A 214 -13.32 -5.77 -26.21
CA TYR A 214 -13.22 -4.32 -26.25
C TYR A 214 -11.93 -3.84 -26.93
N GLY A 215 -10.90 -4.70 -27.02
CA GLY A 215 -9.61 -4.40 -27.62
C GLY A 215 -8.52 -4.02 -26.62
N ASP A 216 -8.77 -4.20 -25.32
CA ASP A 216 -7.84 -3.93 -24.23
C ASP A 216 -7.57 -5.19 -23.36
N ALA A 217 -6.81 -5.02 -22.28
CA ALA A 217 -6.43 -6.08 -21.38
C ALA A 217 -6.61 -5.68 -19.90
N SER A 218 -6.80 -6.66 -19.03
CA SER A 218 -6.70 -6.45 -17.58
C SER A 218 -5.28 -6.03 -17.18
N PRO A 219 -5.09 -5.50 -15.96
CA PRO A 219 -3.78 -5.47 -15.34
C PRO A 219 -3.12 -6.86 -15.33
N ILE A 220 -1.79 -6.89 -15.27
CA ILE A 220 -1.04 -8.12 -15.04
C ILE A 220 -1.10 -8.43 -13.55
N PHE A 221 -1.72 -9.56 -13.21
CA PHE A 221 -1.78 -10.09 -11.87
C PHE A 221 -0.67 -11.11 -11.66
N THR A 222 -0.34 -11.38 -10.39
CA THR A 222 0.66 -12.38 -10.02
C THR A 222 0.11 -13.35 -8.99
N ALA A 223 0.58 -14.58 -9.03
CA ALA A 223 0.38 -15.59 -8.00
C ALA A 223 1.66 -16.38 -7.79
N GLN A 224 2.04 -16.59 -6.53
CA GLN A 224 3.04 -17.59 -6.18
C GLN A 224 2.32 -18.91 -5.87
N VAL A 225 2.70 -20.00 -6.55
CA VAL A 225 2.06 -21.31 -6.39
C VAL A 225 3.08 -22.36 -5.96
N ARG A 226 2.84 -23.04 -4.85
CA ARG A 226 3.72 -24.10 -4.33
C ARG A 226 2.99 -25.42 -4.30
N VAL A 227 3.61 -26.46 -4.86
CA VAL A 227 3.10 -27.84 -4.87
C VAL A 227 4.19 -28.77 -4.35
N ILE A 228 3.98 -29.38 -3.19
CA ILE A 228 4.93 -30.30 -2.55
C ILE A 228 4.33 -31.70 -2.50
N PRO A 229 4.98 -32.74 -3.08
CA PRO A 229 4.60 -34.13 -2.86
C PRO A 229 4.71 -34.49 -1.38
N TRP A 230 3.67 -35.08 -0.79
CA TRP A 230 3.55 -35.30 0.65
C TRP A 230 3.37 -36.77 1.03
N GLY A 231 4.37 -37.37 1.66
CA GLY A 231 4.35 -38.77 2.10
C GLY A 231 5.52 -39.59 1.55
N ASP A 232 5.61 -40.85 1.96
CA ASP A 232 6.72 -41.74 1.61
C ASP A 232 6.77 -42.12 0.11
N PHE A 233 5.71 -41.85 -0.64
CA PHE A 233 5.64 -42.09 -2.08
C PHE A 233 6.62 -41.23 -2.88
N ALA A 234 7.06 -40.11 -2.30
CA ALA A 234 8.07 -39.24 -2.88
C ALA A 234 9.50 -39.73 -2.58
N ASN A 235 9.68 -40.74 -1.72
CA ASN A 235 11.00 -41.29 -1.38
C ASN A 235 11.47 -42.28 -2.46
N PRO A 236 12.55 -41.98 -3.20
CA PRO A 236 13.07 -42.87 -4.24
C PRO A 236 13.70 -44.16 -3.68
N ASP A 237 14.06 -44.19 -2.40
CA ASP A 237 14.80 -45.29 -1.76
C ASP A 237 13.91 -46.23 -0.92
N GLY A 238 12.60 -45.94 -0.82
CA GLY A 238 11.63 -46.72 -0.07
C GLY A 238 10.62 -47.45 -0.97
N ASN A 239 10.05 -48.56 -0.49
CA ASN A 239 8.82 -49.09 -1.08
C ASN A 239 7.67 -48.20 -0.59
N PRO A 240 6.96 -47.46 -1.46
CA PRO A 240 5.88 -46.56 -1.06
C PRO A 240 4.79 -47.33 -0.32
N THR A 241 4.41 -46.86 0.87
CA THR A 241 3.23 -47.37 1.58
C THR A 241 2.07 -46.38 1.56
N ASP A 242 2.38 -45.09 1.39
CA ASP A 242 1.40 -44.03 1.30
C ASP A 242 0.79 -43.90 -0.10
N LYS A 243 -0.46 -43.44 -0.14
CA LYS A 243 -1.07 -42.99 -1.39
C LYS A 243 -0.50 -41.62 -1.78
N PRO A 244 -0.40 -41.30 -3.08
CA PRO A 244 0.00 -39.97 -3.52
C PRO A 244 -0.84 -38.88 -2.87
N SER A 245 -0.16 -37.89 -2.28
CA SER A 245 -0.77 -36.68 -1.72
C SER A 245 0.10 -35.48 -2.10
N TYR A 246 -0.53 -34.35 -2.41
CA TYR A 246 0.14 -33.12 -2.82
C TYR A 246 -0.35 -31.99 -1.94
N TYR A 247 0.56 -31.34 -1.23
CA TYR A 247 0.30 -30.13 -0.49
C TYR A 247 0.40 -28.92 -1.43
N VAL A 248 -0.64 -28.09 -1.49
CA VAL A 248 -0.75 -26.97 -2.44
C VAL A 248 -1.13 -25.67 -1.76
N ASP A 249 -0.25 -24.66 -1.92
CA ASP A 249 -0.48 -23.30 -1.46
C ASP A 249 -0.45 -22.31 -2.63
N VAL A 250 -1.31 -21.30 -2.56
CA VAL A 250 -1.36 -20.19 -3.52
C VAL A 250 -1.37 -18.87 -2.77
N LEU A 251 -0.50 -17.95 -3.16
CA LEU A 251 -0.46 -16.57 -2.66
C LEU A 251 -0.78 -15.64 -3.83
N SER A 252 -1.89 -14.91 -3.74
CA SER A 252 -2.28 -13.92 -4.76
C SER A 252 -3.34 -12.98 -4.19
N SER A 253 -3.34 -11.72 -4.63
CA SER A 253 -4.47 -10.80 -4.42
C SER A 253 -5.75 -11.26 -5.12
N GLN A 254 -5.61 -12.13 -6.12
CA GLN A 254 -6.70 -12.69 -6.93
C GLN A 254 -7.19 -14.06 -6.44
N TRP A 255 -6.77 -14.50 -5.24
CA TRP A 255 -7.10 -15.83 -4.73
C TRP A 255 -8.56 -15.95 -4.27
N LEU A 256 -9.29 -16.94 -4.78
CA LEU A 256 -10.68 -17.26 -4.42
C LEU A 256 -10.83 -18.38 -3.39
N GLY A 257 -9.73 -19.05 -3.01
CA GLY A 257 -9.80 -20.17 -2.07
C GLY A 257 -9.85 -19.74 -0.61
N GLU A 258 -9.90 -20.72 0.29
CA GLU A 258 -9.87 -20.46 1.74
C GLU A 258 -8.47 -20.07 2.20
N GLY A 259 -8.40 -19.23 3.25
CA GLY A 259 -7.16 -18.77 3.86
C GLY A 259 -6.95 -17.27 3.69
N VAL A 260 -6.83 -16.56 4.82
CA VAL A 260 -6.54 -15.12 4.86
C VAL A 260 -5.12 -14.99 5.38
N SER A 261 -4.14 -14.85 4.50
CA SER A 261 -2.77 -14.60 4.96
C SER A 261 -2.25 -13.35 4.27
N THR A 262 -2.34 -12.24 5.00
CA THR A 262 -2.15 -10.88 4.52
C THR A 262 -0.66 -10.54 4.41
N CYS A 263 0.14 -10.72 5.46
CA CYS A 263 1.59 -10.46 5.38
C CYS A 263 2.31 -11.46 4.47
N SER A 264 1.90 -12.74 4.44
CA SER A 264 2.46 -13.69 3.46
C SER A 264 2.13 -13.29 2.03
N THR A 265 0.94 -12.72 1.78
CA THR A 265 0.55 -12.21 0.45
C THR A 265 1.32 -10.95 0.10
N ILE A 266 1.52 -10.04 1.06
CA ILE A 266 2.36 -8.84 0.89
C ILE A 266 3.78 -9.24 0.49
N TRP A 267 4.37 -10.20 1.20
CA TRP A 267 5.74 -10.62 0.94
C TRP A 267 5.86 -11.63 -0.19
N GLN A 268 4.77 -12.27 -0.62
CA GLN A 268 4.77 -13.48 -1.45
C GLN A 268 5.64 -14.59 -0.83
N ALA A 269 5.54 -14.76 0.49
CA ALA A 269 6.34 -15.69 1.27
C ALA A 269 5.46 -16.79 1.88
N PHE A 270 5.62 -18.04 1.46
CA PHE A 270 4.83 -19.14 2.01
C PHE A 270 5.18 -19.44 3.47
N LEU A 271 4.18 -19.88 4.23
CA LEU A 271 4.39 -20.49 5.53
C LEU A 271 5.25 -21.76 5.38
N PRO A 272 5.97 -22.18 6.43
CA PRO A 272 6.62 -23.49 6.43
C PRO A 272 5.58 -24.60 6.23
N VAL A 273 5.93 -25.66 5.48
CA VAL A 273 4.99 -26.74 5.14
C VAL A 273 4.56 -27.51 6.39
N ASP A 274 5.45 -27.65 7.38
CA ASP A 274 5.15 -28.30 8.67
C ASP A 274 4.45 -27.37 9.67
N GLY A 275 4.04 -26.18 9.22
CA GLY A 275 3.43 -25.14 10.02
C GLY A 275 4.45 -24.14 10.61
N PRO A 276 3.99 -22.94 10.99
CA PRO A 276 4.87 -21.93 11.57
C PRO A 276 5.34 -22.34 12.99
N PRO A 277 6.44 -21.74 13.48
CA PRO A 277 6.88 -21.94 14.86
C PRO A 277 5.81 -21.48 15.85
N ALA A 278 5.83 -22.00 17.09
CA ALA A 278 4.76 -21.80 18.07
C ALA A 278 4.37 -20.32 18.26
N TRP A 279 5.35 -19.43 18.31
CA TRP A 279 5.14 -17.98 18.48
C TRP A 279 4.44 -17.31 17.28
N LEU A 280 4.40 -17.94 16.11
CA LEU A 280 3.71 -17.49 14.89
C LEU A 280 2.43 -18.30 14.59
N ARG A 281 1.91 -19.08 15.54
CA ARG A 281 0.66 -19.83 15.37
C ARG A 281 -0.59 -19.01 15.73
N THR A 282 -1.69 -19.38 15.09
CA THR A 282 -3.04 -18.99 15.49
C THR A 282 -3.79 -20.26 15.88
N PRO A 283 -4.00 -20.52 17.18
CA PRO A 283 -4.79 -21.67 17.62
C PRO A 283 -6.26 -21.50 17.25
N ALA A 284 -7.00 -22.62 17.30
CA ALA A 284 -8.43 -22.62 16.98
C ALA A 284 -9.28 -22.15 18.16
N LEU A 285 -8.81 -22.40 19.39
CA LEU A 285 -9.53 -22.15 20.63
C LEU A 285 -8.82 -21.10 21.49
N ALA A 286 -9.59 -20.30 22.22
CA ALA A 286 -9.06 -19.21 23.05
C ALA A 286 -8.28 -19.71 24.27
N GLU A 287 -8.64 -20.90 24.74
CA GLU A 287 -8.01 -21.63 25.84
C GLU A 287 -6.57 -22.04 25.47
N GLU A 288 -6.30 -22.29 24.20
CA GLU A 288 -4.95 -22.64 23.69
C GLU A 288 -4.00 -21.43 23.68
N LEU A 289 -4.50 -20.21 23.89
CA LEU A 289 -3.67 -19.02 24.14
C LEU A 289 -3.43 -18.77 25.63
N GLU A 290 -4.04 -19.52 26.55
CA GLU A 290 -3.93 -19.23 27.98
C GLU A 290 -2.49 -19.14 28.48
N SER A 291 -2.24 -18.14 29.32
CA SER A 291 -0.94 -17.91 29.94
C SER A 291 -1.13 -17.65 31.43
N THR A 292 -0.16 -18.10 32.23
CA THR A 292 -0.14 -17.91 33.68
C THR A 292 1.01 -17.02 34.15
N ARG A 293 1.67 -16.32 33.21
CA ARG A 293 2.82 -15.46 33.49
C ARG A 293 2.48 -14.39 34.53
N GLU A 294 3.47 -14.12 35.38
CA GLU A 294 3.39 -13.09 36.41
C GLU A 294 3.76 -11.73 35.83
N TYR A 295 2.83 -10.78 35.91
CA TYR A 295 2.99 -9.42 35.42
C TYR A 295 2.95 -8.44 36.58
N PHE A 296 4.11 -8.10 37.13
CA PHE A 296 4.21 -7.27 38.33
C PHE A 296 3.70 -5.84 38.14
N LEU A 297 3.79 -5.27 36.92
CA LEU A 297 3.20 -3.94 36.66
C LEU A 297 1.67 -4.03 36.59
N LEU A 298 1.13 -5.05 35.92
CA LEU A 298 -0.31 -5.29 35.89
C LEU A 298 -0.84 -5.53 37.31
N ALA A 299 -0.20 -6.39 38.10
CA ALA A 299 -0.56 -6.64 39.48
C ALA A 299 -0.58 -5.34 40.31
N GLY A 300 0.45 -4.49 40.14
CA GLY A 300 0.52 -3.19 40.80
C GLY A 300 -0.64 -2.27 40.41
N LEU A 301 -1.03 -2.25 39.13
CA LEU A 301 -2.18 -1.49 38.66
C LEU A 301 -3.50 -2.02 39.21
N LEU A 302 -3.70 -3.34 39.21
CA LEU A 302 -4.91 -3.97 39.78
C LEU A 302 -5.07 -3.65 41.28
N ILE A 303 -3.96 -3.65 42.04
CA ILE A 303 -3.95 -3.23 43.45
C ILE A 303 -4.29 -1.74 43.57
N LYS A 304 -3.63 -0.87 42.79
CA LYS A 304 -3.87 0.59 42.82
C LYS A 304 -5.31 0.97 42.48
N GLN A 305 -5.94 0.25 41.56
CA GLN A 305 -7.35 0.45 41.19
C GLN A 305 -8.33 -0.14 42.21
N GLY A 306 -7.83 -0.78 43.28
CA GLY A 306 -8.66 -1.37 44.33
C GLY A 306 -9.34 -2.68 43.93
N LEU A 307 -8.93 -3.29 42.82
CA LEU A 307 -9.44 -4.60 42.37
C LEU A 307 -8.85 -5.75 43.19
N VAL A 308 -7.68 -5.52 43.80
CA VAL A 308 -7.01 -6.46 44.70
C VAL A 308 -6.69 -5.78 46.02
N ASP A 309 -7.17 -6.36 47.13
CA ASP A 309 -6.80 -5.90 48.47
C ASP A 309 -5.46 -6.52 48.90
N ALA A 310 -4.40 -5.73 48.86
CA ALA A 310 -3.07 -6.09 49.33
C ALA A 310 -2.68 -5.39 50.64
N SER A 311 -3.64 -4.91 51.43
CA SER A 311 -3.40 -4.23 52.72
C SER A 311 -2.65 -5.09 53.75
N ALA A 312 -2.72 -6.41 53.63
CA ALA A 312 -1.95 -7.35 54.45
C ALA A 312 -0.45 -7.37 54.13
N CYS A 313 -0.05 -6.91 52.95
CA CYS A 313 1.35 -6.81 52.54
C CYS A 313 1.99 -5.51 53.05
N SER A 314 3.30 -5.54 53.30
CA SER A 314 4.06 -4.32 53.58
C SER A 314 3.89 -3.31 52.43
N PHE A 315 3.74 -2.02 52.77
CA PHE A 315 3.48 -0.93 51.81
C PHE A 315 2.24 -1.16 50.93
N GLY A 316 1.26 -1.93 51.39
CA GLY A 316 0.07 -2.26 50.61
C GLY A 316 0.38 -3.14 49.39
N GLY A 317 1.50 -3.87 49.43
CA GLY A 317 1.92 -4.78 48.37
C GLY A 317 2.55 -4.10 47.16
N LEU A 318 2.90 -2.81 47.22
CA LEU A 318 3.46 -2.03 46.11
C LEU A 318 4.91 -1.60 46.33
N GLU A 319 5.68 -1.59 45.25
CA GLU A 319 7.00 -0.96 45.17
C GLU A 319 6.88 0.54 44.85
N ALA A 320 7.99 1.28 45.02
CA ALA A 320 8.02 2.73 44.77
C ALA A 320 7.75 3.12 43.31
N ASN A 321 8.07 2.23 42.36
CA ASN A 321 7.76 2.41 40.93
C ASN A 321 6.30 2.09 40.59
N GLY A 322 5.51 1.60 41.55
CA GLY A 322 4.12 1.21 41.35
C GLY A 322 3.88 -0.22 40.92
N ALA A 323 4.93 -1.02 40.70
CA ALA A 323 4.84 -2.47 40.52
C ALA A 323 4.37 -3.14 41.82
N ALA A 324 3.84 -4.35 41.72
CA ALA A 324 3.61 -5.17 42.89
C ALA A 324 4.94 -5.66 43.49
N THR A 325 4.98 -5.79 44.82
CA THR A 325 5.96 -6.63 45.52
C THR A 325 5.63 -8.11 45.31
N PRO A 326 6.52 -9.06 45.63
CA PRO A 326 6.18 -10.49 45.60
C PRO A 326 4.90 -10.84 46.38
N CYS A 327 4.70 -10.26 47.57
CA CYS A 327 3.48 -10.44 48.35
C CYS A 327 2.24 -9.88 47.62
N GLY A 328 2.36 -8.70 47.01
CA GLY A 328 1.29 -8.11 46.20
C GLY A 328 0.94 -8.95 44.98
N MET A 329 1.95 -9.49 44.29
CA MET A 329 1.78 -10.37 43.13
C MET A 329 1.10 -11.69 43.55
N ASP A 330 1.47 -12.28 44.69
CA ASP A 330 0.81 -13.49 45.20
C ASP A 330 -0.70 -13.28 45.40
N LEU A 331 -1.10 -12.14 45.98
CA LEU A 331 -2.50 -11.79 46.18
C LEU A 331 -3.21 -11.43 44.86
N ALA A 332 -2.50 -10.78 43.93
CA ALA A 332 -3.04 -10.37 42.64
C ALA A 332 -3.05 -11.49 41.59
N ARG A 333 -2.35 -12.60 41.81
CA ARG A 333 -2.18 -13.71 40.85
C ARG A 333 -3.48 -14.15 40.15
N PRO A 334 -4.59 -14.47 40.84
CA PRO A 334 -5.82 -14.88 40.16
C PRO A 334 -6.38 -13.79 39.23
N TYR A 335 -6.30 -12.53 39.65
CA TYR A 335 -6.76 -11.38 38.85
C TYR A 335 -5.86 -11.13 37.65
N VAL A 336 -4.54 -11.29 37.80
CA VAL A 336 -3.58 -11.19 36.68
C VAL A 336 -3.83 -12.28 35.64
N GLN A 337 -4.14 -13.50 36.07
CA GLN A 337 -4.46 -14.61 35.16
C GLN A 337 -5.79 -14.40 34.44
N GLU A 338 -6.83 -13.97 35.14
CA GLU A 338 -8.10 -13.64 34.51
C GLU A 338 -7.94 -12.47 33.52
N TRP A 339 -7.26 -11.41 33.94
CA TRP A 339 -7.10 -10.19 33.16
C TRP A 339 -6.30 -10.41 31.87
N GLN A 340 -5.19 -11.16 31.92
CA GLN A 340 -4.37 -11.40 30.73
C GLN A 340 -5.04 -12.31 29.70
N ASN A 341 -5.98 -13.16 30.13
CA ASN A 341 -6.60 -14.17 29.26
C ASN A 341 -7.98 -13.75 28.74
N GLN A 342 -8.64 -12.74 29.33
CA GLN A 342 -9.95 -12.26 28.87
C GLN A 342 -9.94 -11.78 27.39
N PHE A 343 -8.77 -11.38 26.87
CA PHE A 343 -8.61 -10.88 25.51
C PHE A 343 -8.41 -11.98 24.46
N ASN A 344 -8.19 -13.24 24.85
CA ASN A 344 -7.80 -14.32 23.94
C ASN A 344 -8.79 -14.52 22.79
N ALA A 345 -10.09 -14.54 23.09
CA ALA A 345 -11.14 -14.73 22.09
C ALA A 345 -11.13 -13.61 21.04
N GLU A 346 -10.91 -12.37 21.47
CA GLU A 346 -10.83 -11.21 20.57
C GLU A 346 -9.54 -11.24 19.74
N ILE A 347 -8.41 -11.63 20.34
CA ILE A 347 -7.13 -11.82 19.63
C ILE A 347 -7.30 -12.87 18.51
N ILE A 348 -7.91 -14.02 18.78
CA ILE A 348 -8.17 -15.05 17.76
C ILE A 348 -9.11 -14.54 16.68
N ARG A 349 -10.18 -13.83 17.07
CA ARG A 349 -11.12 -13.24 16.11
C ARG A 349 -10.40 -12.29 15.15
N VAL A 350 -9.56 -11.40 15.67
CA VAL A 350 -8.79 -10.44 14.88
C VAL A 350 -7.72 -11.16 14.05
N ALA A 351 -7.05 -12.18 14.59
CA ALA A 351 -6.07 -12.99 13.85
C ALA A 351 -6.71 -13.66 12.63
N ASN A 352 -7.89 -14.26 12.80
CA ASN A 352 -8.63 -14.89 11.70
C ASN A 352 -9.11 -13.89 10.64
N GLN A 353 -9.39 -12.64 11.02
CA GLN A 353 -9.80 -11.59 10.10
C GLN A 353 -8.64 -10.96 9.35
N THR A 354 -7.50 -10.80 10.03
CA THR A 354 -6.37 -10.01 9.53
C THR A 354 -5.22 -10.87 9.03
N GLY A 355 -5.16 -12.17 9.34
CA GLY A 355 -4.04 -13.05 9.03
C GLY A 355 -2.79 -12.81 9.89
N VAL A 356 -2.83 -11.91 10.88
CA VAL A 356 -1.74 -11.69 11.84
C VAL A 356 -1.76 -12.81 12.89
N PRO A 357 -0.63 -13.46 13.21
CA PRO A 357 -0.59 -14.55 14.20
C PRO A 357 -1.09 -14.17 15.58
N ALA A 358 -2.05 -14.95 16.11
CA ALA A 358 -2.66 -14.68 17.42
C ALA A 358 -1.67 -14.78 18.58
N GLN A 359 -0.81 -15.81 18.56
CA GLN A 359 0.20 -15.98 19.60
C GLN A 359 1.18 -14.81 19.63
N MET A 360 1.67 -14.38 18.45
CA MET A 360 2.56 -13.22 18.34
C MET A 360 1.90 -11.94 18.87
N MET A 361 0.64 -11.67 18.53
CA MET A 361 -0.07 -10.50 19.07
C MET A 361 -0.16 -10.56 20.59
N LYS A 362 -0.48 -11.74 21.16
CA LYS A 362 -0.52 -11.94 22.61
C LYS A 362 0.85 -11.71 23.26
N ASN A 363 1.91 -12.23 22.65
CA ASN A 363 3.28 -12.03 23.10
C ASN A 363 3.64 -10.54 23.11
N ILE A 364 3.25 -9.79 22.08
CA ILE A 364 3.50 -8.35 22.02
C ILE A 364 2.75 -7.63 23.14
N PHE A 365 1.47 -7.91 23.35
CA PHE A 365 0.71 -7.29 24.46
C PHE A 365 1.30 -7.59 25.83
N SER A 366 1.91 -8.76 26.02
CA SER A 366 2.63 -9.07 27.26
C SER A 366 3.84 -8.17 27.50
N ARG A 367 4.56 -7.79 26.44
CA ARG A 367 5.77 -6.98 26.50
C ARG A 367 5.49 -5.49 26.52
N GLU A 368 4.51 -5.04 25.73
CA GLU A 368 4.14 -3.63 25.64
C GLU A 368 3.42 -3.16 26.90
N SER A 369 2.26 -3.76 27.16
CA SER A 369 1.31 -3.23 28.15
C SER A 369 1.17 -4.09 29.38
N GLN A 370 1.73 -5.30 29.38
CA GLN A 370 1.35 -6.36 30.32
C GLN A 370 -0.18 -6.52 30.39
N PHE A 371 -0.84 -6.40 29.24
CA PHE A 371 -2.30 -6.42 29.08
C PHE A 371 -3.07 -5.27 29.76
N TRP A 372 -2.41 -4.17 30.13
CA TRP A 372 -3.10 -2.97 30.61
C TRP A 372 -3.37 -1.98 29.47
N PRO A 373 -4.62 -1.79 29.01
CA PRO A 373 -4.90 -1.03 27.79
C PRO A 373 -4.96 0.51 27.97
N GLY A 374 -4.73 1.00 29.19
CA GLY A 374 -4.72 2.43 29.52
C GLY A 374 -3.33 3.06 29.36
N ILE A 375 -3.26 4.38 29.56
CA ILE A 375 -2.00 5.14 29.50
C ILE A 375 -1.20 4.98 30.80
N TYR A 376 0.10 4.73 30.70
CA TYR A 376 1.03 4.83 31.84
C TYR A 376 1.44 6.29 32.06
N ASP A 377 1.58 6.73 33.32
CA ASP A 377 1.77 8.12 33.78
C ASP A 377 2.85 8.98 33.06
N ARG A 378 3.69 8.41 32.18
CA ARG A 378 4.79 9.08 31.48
C ARG A 378 4.93 8.73 29.99
N VAL A 379 3.99 7.98 29.40
CA VAL A 379 4.11 7.48 28.03
C VAL A 379 2.93 7.97 27.20
N TYR A 380 3.19 8.59 26.05
CA TYR A 380 2.14 9.01 25.10
C TYR A 380 1.75 7.85 24.17
N GLU A 381 1.53 6.68 24.76
CA GLU A 381 1.17 5.44 24.07
C GLU A 381 -0.07 4.85 24.71
N ALA A 382 -0.94 4.26 23.88
CA ALA A 382 -2.26 3.83 24.31
C ALA A 382 -2.68 2.48 23.70
N GLY A 383 -3.60 1.79 24.39
CA GLY A 383 -4.12 0.48 23.99
C GLY A 383 -3.17 -0.67 24.33
N LEU A 384 -3.59 -1.90 24.04
CA LEU A 384 -2.83 -3.11 24.44
C LEU A 384 -1.44 -3.22 23.78
N GLY A 385 -1.30 -2.65 22.58
CA GLY A 385 -0.03 -2.59 21.86
C GLY A 385 0.65 -1.23 21.91
N HIS A 386 0.31 -0.37 22.88
CA HIS A 386 0.97 0.92 23.14
C HIS A 386 1.27 1.73 21.86
N LEU A 387 0.22 2.08 21.12
CA LEU A 387 0.39 2.84 19.89
C LEU A 387 0.86 4.28 20.20
N SER A 388 2.03 4.64 19.69
CA SER A 388 2.57 6.01 19.71
C SER A 388 2.09 6.83 18.52
N GLU A 389 2.36 8.15 18.53
CA GLU A 389 2.11 8.99 17.35
C GLU A 389 2.95 8.54 16.13
N GLN A 390 4.20 8.10 16.34
CA GLN A 390 5.04 7.58 15.26
C GLN A 390 4.51 6.23 14.74
N GLY A 391 4.00 5.39 15.63
CA GLY A 391 3.29 4.16 15.26
C GLY A 391 2.04 4.47 14.43
N ALA A 392 1.25 5.46 14.85
CA ALA A 392 0.06 5.92 14.13
C ALA A 392 0.40 6.43 12.71
N ASP A 393 1.51 7.13 12.55
CA ASP A 393 2.02 7.56 11.23
C ASP A 393 2.22 6.36 10.29
N THR A 394 2.84 5.29 10.79
CA THR A 394 3.07 4.06 10.03
C THR A 394 1.75 3.43 9.59
N VAL A 395 0.77 3.32 10.48
CA VAL A 395 -0.55 2.75 10.14
C VAL A 395 -1.26 3.58 9.06
N LEU A 396 -1.28 4.90 9.23
CA LEU A 396 -2.00 5.80 8.33
C LEU A 396 -1.33 5.90 6.95
N LEU A 397 0.00 5.74 6.89
CA LEU A 397 0.76 5.80 5.65
C LEU A 397 0.78 4.47 4.89
N TRP A 398 1.01 3.36 5.59
CA TRP A 398 1.25 2.04 4.98
C TRP A 398 0.06 1.10 4.99
N ASN A 399 -1.10 1.54 5.51
CA ASN A 399 -2.36 0.81 5.38
C ASN A 399 -3.44 1.68 4.72
N PRO A 400 -3.44 1.81 3.38
CA PRO A 400 -4.38 2.66 2.66
C PRO A 400 -5.86 2.31 2.90
N SER A 401 -6.17 1.01 3.05
CA SER A 401 -7.53 0.53 3.34
C SER A 401 -8.02 0.97 4.72
N PHE A 402 -7.15 0.96 5.73
CA PHE A 402 -7.47 1.52 7.04
C PHE A 402 -7.62 3.04 6.96
N PHE A 403 -6.69 3.73 6.30
CA PHE A 403 -6.72 5.18 6.15
C PHE A 403 -8.00 5.66 5.46
N SER A 404 -8.44 5.00 4.38
CA SER A 404 -9.66 5.38 3.65
C SER A 404 -10.94 5.24 4.47
N GLN A 405 -10.94 4.37 5.49
CA GLN A 405 -12.07 4.20 6.42
C GLN A 405 -11.99 5.16 7.60
N PHE A 406 -10.77 5.41 8.11
CA PHE A 406 -10.56 6.20 9.31
C PHE A 406 -10.58 7.71 9.05
N CYS A 407 -9.93 8.18 7.98
CA CYS A 407 -9.79 9.61 7.70
C CYS A 407 -11.14 10.36 7.60
N PRO A 408 -12.19 9.82 6.93
CA PRO A 408 -13.49 10.50 6.83
C PRO A 408 -14.23 10.67 8.16
N LEU A 409 -13.80 10.01 9.23
CA LEU A 409 -14.35 10.20 10.57
C LEU A 409 -13.86 11.51 11.22
N ILE A 410 -12.77 12.09 10.71
CA ILE A 410 -12.05 13.22 11.30
C ILE A 410 -11.95 14.41 10.33
N LEU A 411 -11.71 14.14 9.04
CA LEU A 411 -11.50 15.15 7.99
C LEU A 411 -12.54 15.02 6.88
N SER A 412 -12.59 16.02 5.99
CA SER A 412 -13.46 15.97 4.79
C SER A 412 -13.00 14.90 3.80
N GLU A 413 -13.94 14.34 3.05
CA GLU A 413 -13.67 13.32 2.03
C GLU A 413 -12.67 13.83 0.97
N GLU A 414 -12.78 15.09 0.56
CA GLU A 414 -11.84 15.76 -0.36
C GLU A 414 -10.39 15.75 0.18
N SER A 415 -10.21 16.01 1.49
CA SER A 415 -8.88 15.94 2.11
C SER A 415 -8.37 14.50 2.08
N CYS A 416 -9.22 13.53 2.47
CA CYS A 416 -8.85 12.13 2.55
C CYS A 416 -8.46 11.52 1.20
N GLN A 417 -9.05 11.96 0.08
CA GLN A 417 -8.70 11.49 -1.26
C GLN A 417 -7.24 11.79 -1.67
N ARG A 418 -6.57 12.75 -1.00
CA ARG A 418 -5.14 13.05 -1.25
C ARG A 418 -4.21 11.93 -0.74
N GLY A 419 -4.65 11.11 0.21
CA GLY A 419 -3.79 10.15 0.91
C GLY A 419 -2.97 10.80 2.03
N PHE A 420 -2.68 10.04 3.11
CA PHE A 420 -2.06 10.56 4.33
C PHE A 420 -0.76 11.35 4.10
N GLY A 421 0.16 10.78 3.30
CA GLY A 421 1.47 11.39 3.02
C GLY A 421 1.40 12.73 2.27
N ASN A 422 0.26 13.05 1.64
CA ASN A 422 0.04 14.29 0.90
C ASN A 422 -0.81 15.30 1.67
N LEU A 423 -1.22 15.01 2.91
CA LEU A 423 -1.96 15.95 3.77
C LEU A 423 -1.05 17.03 4.34
N ASP A 424 -1.65 18.15 4.77
CA ASP A 424 -0.90 19.20 5.44
C ASP A 424 -0.45 18.73 6.85
N PRO A 425 0.69 19.21 7.38
CA PRO A 425 1.24 18.71 8.64
C PRO A 425 0.26 18.73 9.83
N ASP A 426 -0.59 19.76 9.91
CA ASP A 426 -1.59 19.88 10.96
C ASP A 426 -2.71 18.83 10.82
N GLN A 427 -3.09 18.48 9.59
CA GLN A 427 -4.06 17.42 9.31
C GLN A 427 -3.47 16.04 9.65
N GLN A 428 -2.19 15.82 9.33
CA GLN A 428 -1.49 14.59 9.72
C GLN A 428 -1.41 14.46 11.23
N ALA A 429 -1.05 15.54 11.95
CA ALA A 429 -0.99 15.56 13.40
C ALA A 429 -2.36 15.29 14.03
N LEU A 430 -3.42 15.88 13.48
CA LEU A 430 -4.80 15.64 13.94
C LEU A 430 -5.20 14.16 13.80
N LEU A 431 -4.91 13.54 12.65
CA LEU A 431 -5.21 12.11 12.44
C LEU A 431 -4.41 11.19 13.35
N ARG A 432 -3.11 11.47 13.56
CA ARG A 432 -2.27 10.71 14.50
C ARG A 432 -2.83 10.79 15.92
N GLY A 433 -3.12 11.99 16.40
CA GLY A 433 -3.69 12.21 17.72
C GLY A 433 -5.06 11.55 17.88
N ALA A 434 -5.94 11.67 16.87
CA ALA A 434 -7.25 11.02 16.87
C ALA A 434 -7.12 9.50 16.96
N LEU A 435 -6.18 8.88 16.23
CA LEU A 435 -5.97 7.44 16.25
C LEU A 435 -5.44 6.96 17.62
N VAL A 436 -4.47 7.67 18.20
CA VAL A 436 -3.94 7.36 19.55
C VAL A 436 -5.05 7.47 20.61
N GLN A 437 -5.89 8.51 20.54
CA GLN A 437 -7.05 8.63 21.43
C GLN A 437 -8.06 7.50 21.22
N GLN A 438 -8.26 7.06 19.97
CA GLN A 438 -9.19 5.98 19.67
C GLN A 438 -8.73 4.63 20.22
N VAL A 439 -7.44 4.39 20.47
CA VAL A 439 -6.99 3.13 21.10
C VAL A 439 -6.85 3.21 22.61
N ASN A 440 -7.04 4.39 23.20
CA ASN A 440 -6.96 4.60 24.64
C ASN A 440 -8.20 4.08 25.35
N ALA A 441 -8.04 3.03 26.15
CA ALA A 441 -9.13 2.44 26.93
C ALA A 441 -9.29 3.05 28.33
N GLN A 442 -8.51 4.07 28.71
CA GLN A 442 -8.62 4.72 30.01
C GLN A 442 -9.99 5.39 30.18
N CYS A 443 -10.71 5.03 31.23
CA CYS A 443 -12.06 5.51 31.50
C CYS A 443 -12.24 5.80 32.99
N PRO A 444 -12.11 7.07 33.44
CA PRO A 444 -12.20 7.44 34.86
C PRO A 444 -13.55 7.07 35.51
N ASP A 445 -14.63 7.06 34.73
CA ASP A 445 -15.98 6.76 35.21
C ASP A 445 -16.34 5.26 35.10
N CYS A 446 -15.44 4.42 34.59
CA CYS A 446 -15.66 2.97 34.46
C CYS A 446 -15.34 2.25 35.78
N PRO A 447 -16.07 1.16 36.13
CA PRO A 447 -15.90 0.44 37.40
C PRO A 447 -14.47 -0.03 37.70
N THR A 448 -13.69 -0.33 36.67
CA THR A 448 -12.30 -0.82 36.75
C THR A 448 -11.28 0.21 36.25
N GLY A 449 -11.72 1.43 35.93
CA GLY A 449 -10.90 2.47 35.31
C GLY A 449 -10.61 2.25 33.82
N ILE A 450 -11.15 1.19 33.21
CA ILE A 450 -10.89 0.75 31.84
C ILE A 450 -12.20 0.45 31.10
N ASP A 451 -12.33 0.92 29.87
CA ASP A 451 -13.37 0.51 28.93
C ASP A 451 -12.91 -0.73 28.14
N LEU A 452 -13.47 -1.89 28.48
CA LEU A 452 -13.15 -3.17 27.82
C LEU A 452 -13.58 -3.21 26.36
N SER A 453 -14.62 -2.46 25.97
CA SER A 453 -15.03 -2.38 24.56
C SER A 453 -13.98 -1.64 23.73
N GLN A 454 -13.42 -0.57 24.29
CA GLN A 454 -12.35 0.20 23.68
C GLN A 454 -11.03 -0.60 23.66
N ALA A 455 -10.74 -1.34 24.73
CA ALA A 455 -9.59 -2.25 24.78
C ALA A 455 -9.66 -3.32 23.68
N ASN A 456 -10.82 -3.95 23.48
CA ASN A 456 -11.03 -4.91 22.39
C ASN A 456 -10.86 -4.27 21.01
N PHE A 457 -11.40 -3.06 20.81
CA PHE A 457 -11.18 -2.31 19.56
C PHE A 457 -9.69 -2.06 19.28
N SER A 458 -8.90 -1.76 20.32
CA SER A 458 -7.46 -1.52 20.19
C SER A 458 -6.68 -2.70 19.59
N ILE A 459 -7.16 -3.95 19.79
CA ILE A 459 -6.55 -5.17 19.23
C ILE A 459 -6.64 -5.15 17.70
N SER A 460 -7.78 -4.74 17.16
CA SER A 460 -8.00 -4.62 15.71
C SER A 460 -7.10 -3.55 15.08
N VAL A 461 -6.98 -2.38 15.73
CA VAL A 461 -6.09 -1.31 15.26
C VAL A 461 -4.63 -1.77 15.32
N PHE A 462 -4.25 -2.47 16.39
CA PHE A 462 -2.91 -3.03 16.53
C PHE A 462 -2.57 -4.03 15.42
N ALA A 463 -3.46 -4.97 15.10
CA ALA A 463 -3.24 -5.90 13.99
C ALA A 463 -3.06 -5.16 12.65
N ARG A 464 -3.86 -4.11 12.40
CA ARG A 464 -3.70 -3.26 11.20
C ARG A 464 -2.38 -2.49 11.17
N SER A 465 -1.85 -2.12 12.33
CA SER A 465 -0.51 -1.55 12.47
C SER A 465 0.57 -2.56 12.06
N LEU A 466 0.46 -3.82 12.50
CA LEU A 466 1.38 -4.87 12.08
C LEU A 466 1.33 -5.13 10.57
N LEU A 467 0.14 -5.09 9.95
CA LEU A 467 0.01 -5.17 8.48
C LEU A 467 0.73 -4.02 7.78
N ALA A 468 0.61 -2.79 8.31
CA ALA A 468 1.31 -1.62 7.78
C ALA A 468 2.84 -1.80 7.87
N ASN A 469 3.32 -2.39 8.97
CA ASN A 469 4.74 -2.76 9.11
C ASN A 469 5.14 -3.87 8.12
N CYS A 470 4.28 -4.84 7.83
CA CYS A 470 4.56 -5.85 6.81
C CYS A 470 4.76 -5.23 5.43
N GLU A 471 3.89 -4.29 5.02
CA GLU A 471 4.03 -3.53 3.77
C GLU A 471 5.35 -2.77 3.73
N GLN A 472 5.68 -2.06 4.80
CA GLN A 472 6.93 -1.30 4.90
C GLN A 472 8.16 -2.20 4.81
N VAL A 473 8.18 -3.36 5.48
CA VAL A 473 9.27 -4.35 5.35
C VAL A 473 9.36 -4.88 3.92
N GLY A 474 8.23 -5.20 3.29
CA GLY A 474 8.19 -5.63 1.89
C GLY A 474 8.84 -4.59 0.97
N GLN A 475 8.53 -3.31 1.17
CA GLN A 475 9.13 -2.22 0.42
C GLN A 475 10.61 -2.02 0.72
N ILE A 476 11.05 -2.15 1.98
CA ILE A 476 12.47 -2.06 2.36
C ILE A 476 13.28 -3.15 1.65
N VAL A 477 12.78 -4.40 1.64
CA VAL A 477 13.44 -5.51 0.95
C VAL A 477 13.46 -5.28 -0.57
N TYR A 478 12.34 -4.83 -1.15
CA TYR A 478 12.28 -4.52 -2.58
C TYR A 478 13.25 -3.41 -2.97
N ASN A 479 13.29 -2.31 -2.23
CA ASN A 479 14.21 -1.20 -2.47
C ASN A 479 15.68 -1.64 -2.37
N SER A 480 15.98 -2.61 -1.51
CA SER A 480 17.35 -3.08 -1.27
C SER A 480 17.80 -4.16 -2.26
N THR A 481 16.87 -4.92 -2.86
CA THR A 481 17.19 -6.14 -3.64
C THR A 481 16.62 -6.14 -5.06
N GLY A 482 15.61 -5.32 -5.36
CA GLY A 482 14.81 -5.36 -6.58
C GLY A 482 13.88 -6.58 -6.68
N ARG A 483 13.72 -7.36 -5.60
CA ARG A 483 12.97 -8.62 -5.57
C ARG A 483 11.85 -8.58 -4.52
N GLN A 484 10.83 -9.41 -4.70
CA GLN A 484 9.80 -9.61 -3.68
C GLN A 484 10.42 -10.27 -2.43
N ALA A 485 9.90 -9.91 -1.26
CA ALA A 485 10.52 -10.25 0.01
C ALA A 485 10.64 -11.77 0.27
N GLY A 486 9.59 -12.53 -0.06
CA GLY A 486 9.55 -14.00 0.05
C GLY A 486 10.49 -14.72 -0.91
N GLN A 487 11.11 -14.02 -1.87
CA GLN A 487 12.11 -14.61 -2.75
C GLN A 487 13.53 -14.59 -2.15
N VAL A 488 13.75 -13.81 -1.08
CA VAL A 488 15.08 -13.55 -0.50
C VAL A 488 15.14 -13.77 1.01
N ALA A 489 13.99 -13.85 1.69
CA ALA A 489 13.88 -14.11 3.11
C ALA A 489 12.73 -15.09 3.40
N THR A 490 12.84 -15.84 4.50
CA THR A 490 11.81 -16.81 4.91
C THR A 490 10.63 -16.10 5.59
N TYR A 491 9.47 -16.78 5.70
CA TYR A 491 8.30 -16.25 6.42
C TYR A 491 8.62 -15.84 7.86
N GLU A 492 9.42 -16.64 8.56
CA GLU A 492 9.82 -16.35 9.94
C GLU A 492 10.78 -15.16 10.02
N ASP A 493 11.80 -15.10 9.14
CA ASP A 493 12.72 -13.96 9.09
C ASP A 493 11.98 -12.65 8.80
N LEU A 494 10.99 -12.69 7.90
CA LEU A 494 10.18 -11.52 7.56
C LEU A 494 9.34 -11.03 8.74
N TRP A 495 8.81 -11.93 9.57
CA TRP A 495 8.17 -11.54 10.83
C TRP A 495 9.16 -10.94 11.83
N LYS A 496 10.36 -11.54 11.97
CA LYS A 496 11.43 -10.96 12.82
C LYS A 496 11.82 -9.56 12.35
N PHE A 497 11.95 -9.35 11.05
CA PHE A 497 12.18 -8.03 10.46
C PHE A 497 11.02 -7.06 10.71
N THR A 498 9.78 -7.54 10.64
CA THR A 498 8.57 -6.75 10.94
C THR A 498 8.55 -6.29 12.39
N LEU A 499 8.95 -7.13 13.33
CA LEU A 499 9.08 -6.77 14.74
C LEU A 499 10.19 -5.73 14.96
N VAL A 500 11.34 -5.85 14.29
CA VAL A 500 12.37 -4.79 14.31
C VAL A 500 11.83 -3.49 13.73
N ASN A 501 11.08 -3.55 12.63
CA ASN A 501 10.48 -2.38 12.01
C ASN A 501 9.46 -1.70 12.95
N TYR A 502 8.61 -2.50 13.60
CA TYR A 502 7.61 -2.03 14.55
C TYR A 502 8.25 -1.38 15.79
N HIS A 503 9.29 -2.00 16.36
CA HIS A 503 9.91 -1.55 17.60
C HIS A 503 11.00 -0.48 17.40
N ALA A 504 11.93 -0.71 16.47
CA ALA A 504 13.11 0.14 16.26
C ALA A 504 12.98 1.06 15.03
N GLY A 505 11.97 0.83 14.18
CA GLY A 505 11.69 1.67 13.01
C GLY A 505 12.39 1.23 11.71
N PRO A 506 11.90 1.73 10.57
CA PRO A 506 12.38 1.35 9.24
C PRO A 506 13.82 1.76 8.93
N GLY A 507 14.30 2.85 9.56
CA GLY A 507 15.69 3.30 9.40
C GLY A 507 16.68 2.28 9.96
N CYS A 508 16.40 1.75 11.16
CA CYS A 508 17.22 0.71 11.79
C CYS A 508 17.28 -0.56 10.94
N LEU A 509 16.12 -1.05 10.48
CA LEU A 509 16.04 -2.26 9.66
C LEU A 509 16.70 -2.07 8.29
N GLY A 510 16.36 -1.00 7.58
CA GLY A 510 16.87 -0.72 6.24
C GLY A 510 18.39 -0.58 6.22
N ASN A 511 18.97 0.14 7.18
CA ASN A 511 20.42 0.27 7.29
C ASN A 511 21.11 -1.07 7.57
N ALA A 512 20.54 -1.89 8.45
CA ALA A 512 21.09 -3.22 8.77
C ALA A 512 21.03 -4.15 7.55
N MET A 513 19.90 -4.19 6.84
CA MET A 513 19.74 -4.97 5.61
C MET A 513 20.71 -4.53 4.51
N GLN A 514 20.87 -3.23 4.27
CA GLN A 514 21.82 -2.71 3.29
C GLN A 514 23.26 -3.10 3.60
N ARG A 515 23.65 -3.12 4.88
CA ARG A 515 24.98 -3.57 5.30
C ARG A 515 25.17 -5.06 5.10
N ALA A 516 24.19 -5.90 5.44
CA ALA A 516 24.24 -7.34 5.21
C ALA A 516 24.39 -7.65 3.70
N ILE A 517 23.58 -7.00 2.86
CA ILE A 517 23.65 -7.12 1.39
C ILE A 517 25.01 -6.64 0.87
N GLY A 518 25.50 -5.51 1.37
CA GLY A 518 26.81 -4.96 1.00
C GLY A 518 28.00 -5.82 1.41
N ASN A 519 27.80 -6.82 2.29
CA ASN A 519 28.77 -7.84 2.66
C ASN A 519 28.47 -9.21 2.01
N ASP A 520 27.66 -9.23 0.94
CA ASP A 520 27.28 -10.43 0.18
C ASP A 520 26.58 -11.52 1.03
N GLN A 521 25.88 -11.10 2.10
CA GLN A 521 25.14 -12.03 2.96
C GLN A 521 23.68 -12.18 2.55
N ARG A 522 23.11 -13.34 2.90
CA ARG A 522 21.69 -13.62 2.69
C ARG A 522 20.84 -12.85 3.71
N LEU A 523 19.62 -12.49 3.32
CA LEU A 523 18.67 -11.82 4.22
C LEU A 523 17.99 -12.81 5.19
N THR A 524 18.80 -13.47 6.01
CA THR A 524 18.33 -14.26 7.16
C THR A 524 18.44 -13.42 8.43
N TRP A 525 17.68 -13.77 9.46
CA TRP A 525 17.77 -13.09 10.76
C TRP A 525 19.20 -13.00 11.27
N GLU A 526 19.94 -14.11 11.24
CA GLU A 526 21.30 -14.29 11.76
C GLU A 526 22.32 -13.38 11.07
N ASN A 527 22.09 -13.07 9.79
CA ASN A 527 22.96 -12.22 9.00
C ASN A 527 22.61 -10.73 9.12
N VAL A 528 21.34 -10.38 9.35
CA VAL A 528 20.89 -8.98 9.39
C VAL A 528 21.05 -8.38 10.79
N TYR A 529 20.67 -9.10 11.85
CA TYR A 529 20.69 -8.56 13.21
C TYR A 529 22.06 -8.02 13.68
N PRO A 530 23.23 -8.61 13.30
CA PRO A 530 24.53 -8.11 13.75
C PRO A 530 24.84 -6.69 13.25
N TYR A 531 24.15 -6.23 12.19
CA TYR A 531 24.33 -4.90 11.61
C TYR A 531 23.41 -3.83 12.21
N LEU A 532 22.54 -4.18 13.16
CA LEU A 532 21.78 -3.19 13.91
C LEU A 532 22.74 -2.25 14.66
N GLU A 533 22.56 -0.96 14.42
CA GLU A 533 23.34 0.09 15.07
C GLU A 533 23.07 0.10 16.58
N GLU A 534 23.97 0.69 17.38
CA GLU A 534 23.92 0.65 18.84
C GLU A 534 22.54 1.06 19.41
N GLY A 535 21.95 2.14 18.89
CA GLY A 535 20.61 2.60 19.29
C GLY A 535 19.44 1.73 18.82
N CYS A 536 19.67 0.81 17.88
CA CYS A 536 18.67 -0.09 17.31
C CYS A 536 18.72 -1.49 17.92
N ARG A 537 19.72 -1.79 18.77
CA ARG A 537 19.92 -3.15 19.32
C ARG A 537 18.79 -3.62 20.23
N THR A 538 18.02 -2.71 20.82
CA THR A 538 16.83 -3.09 21.58
C THR A 538 15.80 -3.84 20.72
N GLY A 539 15.80 -3.62 19.40
CA GLY A 539 14.99 -4.40 18.46
C GLY A 539 15.36 -5.88 18.42
N PHE A 540 16.63 -6.24 18.63
CA PHE A 540 17.03 -7.64 18.74
C PHE A 540 16.46 -8.28 20.01
N ASP A 541 16.67 -7.64 21.16
CA ASP A 541 16.18 -8.13 22.45
C ASP A 541 14.66 -8.27 22.44
N TYR A 542 13.98 -7.29 21.83
CA TYR A 542 12.54 -7.31 21.64
C TYR A 542 12.08 -8.53 20.84
N VAL A 543 12.69 -8.81 19.68
CA VAL A 543 12.35 -9.99 18.87
C VAL A 543 12.55 -11.29 19.64
N GLN A 544 13.64 -11.41 20.39
CA GLN A 544 13.92 -12.60 21.19
C GLN A 544 12.85 -12.81 22.27
N ASP A 545 12.48 -11.75 22.98
CA ASP A 545 11.44 -11.82 24.01
C ASP A 545 10.09 -12.25 23.43
N ILE A 546 9.73 -11.77 22.24
CA ILE A 546 8.47 -12.12 21.56
C ILE A 546 8.51 -13.55 21.02
N ALA A 547 9.62 -13.98 20.42
CA ALA A 547 9.76 -15.31 19.83
C ALA A 547 9.94 -16.43 20.87
N ALA A 548 10.35 -16.08 22.10
CA ALA A 548 10.50 -17.03 23.21
C ALA A 548 9.17 -17.48 23.85
N MET A 549 8.02 -16.98 23.39
CA MET A 549 6.70 -17.30 23.93
C MET A 549 5.82 -18.01 22.88
N PRO A 550 4.99 -19.02 23.25
CA PRO A 550 4.82 -19.56 24.60
C PRO A 550 6.10 -20.25 25.08
N ASP A 551 6.24 -20.40 26.41
CA ASP A 551 7.28 -21.25 26.97
C ASP A 551 7.16 -22.62 26.29
N ALA A 552 8.25 -23.14 25.74
CA ALA A 552 8.21 -24.27 24.82
C ALA A 552 7.50 -25.49 25.45
N ASP A 553 6.28 -25.77 25.02
CA ASP A 553 5.71 -27.12 25.04
C ASP A 553 6.32 -27.91 23.87
N GLU A 554 6.51 -29.21 24.09
CA GLU A 554 7.36 -30.14 23.32
C GLU A 554 7.56 -29.77 21.83
N THR A 555 8.85 -29.68 21.46
CA THR A 555 9.34 -29.58 20.09
C THR A 555 8.45 -30.34 19.12
N GLY A 556 7.74 -29.61 18.27
CA GLY A 556 7.05 -30.21 17.15
C GLY A 556 8.09 -30.84 16.22
N ILE A 557 7.71 -31.88 15.48
CA ILE A 557 8.61 -32.56 14.53
C ILE A 557 9.25 -31.57 13.53
N GLY A 558 8.60 -30.42 13.26
CA GLY A 558 9.13 -29.32 12.45
C GLY A 558 10.37 -28.62 13.02
N ASP A 559 10.59 -28.63 14.35
CA ASP A 559 11.81 -28.07 14.97
C ASP A 559 13.05 -28.98 14.74
N LEU A 560 12.84 -30.23 14.34
CA LEU A 560 13.89 -31.21 14.06
C LEU A 560 14.25 -31.28 12.56
N LEU A 561 13.53 -30.56 11.70
CA LEU A 561 13.72 -30.59 10.25
C LEU A 561 14.15 -29.21 9.77
N SER A 562 15.42 -29.11 9.37
CA SER A 562 15.99 -27.90 8.77
C SER A 562 15.13 -27.45 7.59
N THR A 563 14.54 -26.25 7.68
CA THR A 563 14.07 -25.57 6.49
C THR A 563 15.27 -25.36 5.56
N ALA A 564 15.07 -25.58 4.26
CA ALA A 564 16.14 -25.32 3.29
C ALA A 564 16.46 -23.82 3.33
N GLU A 565 17.71 -23.46 3.59
CA GLU A 565 18.14 -22.07 3.60
C GLU A 565 17.78 -21.39 2.26
N PRO A 566 17.34 -20.12 2.29
CA PRO A 566 17.08 -19.37 1.06
C PRO A 566 18.33 -19.36 0.17
N VAL A 567 18.10 -19.45 -1.15
CA VAL A 567 19.17 -19.44 -2.16
C VAL A 567 20.00 -18.16 -2.02
N PRO A 568 21.35 -18.23 -2.06
CA PRO A 568 22.18 -17.04 -1.93
C PRO A 568 21.82 -15.98 -2.97
N TYR A 569 21.61 -14.74 -2.50
CA TYR A 569 21.62 -13.58 -3.38
C TYR A 569 23.06 -13.39 -3.85
N LEU A 570 23.32 -13.73 -5.11
CA LEU A 570 24.48 -13.22 -5.81
C LEU A 570 23.99 -11.98 -6.56
N PRO A 571 24.50 -10.77 -6.28
CA PRO A 571 24.19 -9.62 -7.11
C PRO A 571 24.54 -10.00 -8.55
N THR A 572 23.56 -9.94 -9.46
CA THR A 572 23.85 -10.09 -10.88
C THR A 572 24.89 -9.01 -11.21
N PRO A 573 26.09 -9.36 -11.68
CA PRO A 573 27.08 -8.34 -12.01
C PRO A 573 26.42 -7.39 -12.99
N THR A 574 26.35 -6.12 -12.60
CA THR A 574 25.95 -5.05 -13.50
C THR A 574 26.96 -5.07 -14.63
N TYR A 575 26.62 -5.71 -15.75
CA TYR A 575 27.43 -5.58 -16.94
C TYR A 575 27.50 -4.07 -17.23
N PRO A 576 28.71 -3.48 -17.33
CA PRO A 576 28.80 -2.10 -17.76
C PRO A 576 27.99 -1.98 -19.06
N PRO A 577 27.18 -0.92 -19.23
CA PRO A 577 26.34 -0.77 -20.40
C PRO A 577 27.21 -0.97 -21.63
N THR A 578 26.90 -2.00 -22.41
CA THR A 578 27.55 -2.27 -23.68
C THR A 578 27.50 -0.94 -24.44
N PRO A 579 28.65 -0.33 -24.80
CA PRO A 579 28.63 0.93 -25.51
C PRO A 579 27.82 0.73 -26.79
N TRP A 580 26.69 1.40 -26.88
CA TRP A 580 25.94 1.49 -28.12
C TRP A 580 26.92 1.91 -29.21
N PRO A 581 27.00 1.21 -30.36
CA PRO A 581 27.91 1.60 -31.43
C PRO A 581 27.58 3.03 -31.81
N THR A 582 28.47 3.95 -31.44
CA THR A 582 28.36 5.35 -31.80
C THR A 582 28.42 5.39 -33.33
N ARG A 583 27.29 5.71 -33.97
CA ARG A 583 27.29 6.02 -35.41
C ARG A 583 28.21 7.22 -35.58
N THR A 584 29.44 6.93 -36.00
CA THR A 584 30.39 7.95 -36.41
C THR A 584 29.84 8.55 -37.71
N PRO A 585 29.61 9.87 -37.80
CA PRO A 585 29.16 10.47 -39.04
C PRO A 585 30.26 10.29 -40.09
N THR A 586 29.95 9.53 -41.14
CA THR A 586 30.84 9.31 -42.27
C THR A 586 31.16 10.66 -42.91
N ARG A 587 32.41 11.10 -42.73
CA ARG A 587 32.97 12.29 -43.38
C ARG A 587 33.11 11.99 -44.88
N ILE A 588 32.31 12.67 -45.69
CA ILE A 588 32.45 12.65 -47.16
C ILE A 588 33.82 13.28 -47.51
N PRO A 589 34.75 12.56 -48.15
CA PRO A 589 35.98 13.16 -48.64
C PRO A 589 35.71 13.93 -49.94
N ALA A 590 36.28 15.13 -50.03
CA ALA A 590 36.23 15.97 -51.21
C ALA A 590 36.96 15.34 -52.40
N THR A 591 36.40 15.62 -53.56
CA THR A 591 36.80 15.26 -54.92
C THR A 591 38.24 15.62 -55.26
N SER A 592 38.97 14.70 -55.91
CA SER A 592 40.07 15.06 -56.81
C SER A 592 40.06 14.14 -58.05
N THR A 593 39.83 14.74 -59.21
CA THR A 593 40.18 14.24 -60.56
C THR A 593 41.70 14.47 -60.79
N PRO A 594 42.39 13.91 -61.81
CA PRO A 594 42.01 13.02 -62.93
C PRO A 594 43.06 11.91 -63.31
N GLY A 595 42.75 11.04 -64.29
CA GLY A 595 43.76 10.29 -65.07
C GLY A 595 43.23 9.03 -65.79
N PRO A 596 43.65 8.73 -67.05
CA PRO A 596 42.88 7.92 -68.00
C PRO A 596 43.09 6.39 -67.92
N SER A 597 42.10 5.70 -68.50
CA SER A 597 41.98 4.25 -68.74
C SER A 597 43.18 3.63 -69.49
N PRO A 598 43.39 2.30 -69.39
CA PRO A 598 42.86 1.42 -70.44
C PRO A 598 42.33 0.05 -69.98
N THR A 599 41.50 -0.50 -70.87
CA THR A 599 40.80 -1.80 -70.94
C THR A 599 41.73 -3.03 -70.77
N PRO A 600 41.22 -4.19 -70.32
CA PRO A 600 41.03 -5.29 -71.28
C PRO A 600 39.82 -6.24 -71.07
N GLN A 601 39.47 -6.79 -72.23
CA GLN A 601 38.55 -7.84 -72.72
C GLN A 601 37.92 -8.94 -71.82
N PRO A 602 36.83 -9.58 -72.33
CA PRO A 602 36.02 -10.58 -71.64
C PRO A 602 36.35 -12.04 -72.02
N SER A 603 36.03 -12.96 -71.11
CA SER A 603 35.79 -14.41 -71.34
C SER A 603 35.38 -15.03 -70.00
N SER A 604 34.59 -16.08 -69.86
CA SER A 604 33.65 -16.84 -70.70
C SER A 604 33.08 -17.89 -69.73
N THR A 605 31.76 -18.07 -69.69
CA THR A 605 31.07 -19.21 -69.03
C THR A 605 31.56 -20.54 -69.64
N PRO A 606 31.58 -21.69 -68.93
CA PRO A 606 30.39 -22.56 -68.74
C PRO A 606 30.51 -23.54 -67.52
N PRO A 607 29.81 -24.69 -67.44
CA PRO A 607 28.37 -24.87 -67.16
C PRO A 607 28.11 -25.83 -65.96
N ILE A 608 26.82 -26.14 -65.77
CA ILE A 608 26.18 -26.91 -64.70
C ILE A 608 26.22 -28.44 -64.96
N TYR A 609 26.07 -29.22 -63.87
CA TYR A 609 25.66 -30.63 -63.70
C TYR A 609 26.80 -31.68 -63.71
N PRO A 610 26.69 -32.79 -62.93
CA PRO A 610 25.49 -33.56 -62.57
C PRO A 610 24.87 -33.28 -61.19
#